data_AF-A0A7S3VV34-F1
#
_entry.id   AF-A0A7S3VV34-F1
#
_cell.length_a   1.000
_cell.length_b   1.000
_cell.length_c   1.000
_cell.angle_alpha   90.00
_cell.angle_beta   90.00
_cell.angle_gamma   90.00
#
_symmetry.space_group_name_H-M   'P 1'
#
loop_
_entity.id
_entity.type
_entity.pdbx_description
1 polymer ?
#
loop_
_entity_poly.entity_id
_entity_poly.type
_entity_poly.pdbx_seq_one_letter_code
_entity_poly.pdbx_strand_id
1 'polypeptide(L)'
;MTNIPGLSKAYDSITDEMCTATKDIFGDKNDFDRNGGMKAMSDALGRGMVLVMSLWDDTDQNMLWLDSTFPTDKTSPGGPRGSCSIDSGRPDQVESQYPNAYVKYGEIKVGEIGSTYGSHQTFEDEPVLELYQ
;
A
#
# COMPACT_ATOMS: atom_id res chain seq x y z
N MET A 1 9.11 -6.00 11.73
CA MET A 1 8.31 -5.67 12.93
C MET A 1 8.23 -4.15 13.07
N THR A 2 7.12 -3.61 13.57
CA THR A 2 6.89 -2.17 13.78
C THR A 2 7.91 -1.59 14.74
N ASN A 3 8.42 -0.40 14.44
CA ASN A 3 9.26 0.39 15.34
C ASN A 3 8.65 1.78 15.50
N ILE A 4 7.58 1.87 16.30
CA ILE A 4 6.80 3.09 16.48
C ILE A 4 6.94 3.52 17.95
N PRO A 5 7.48 4.72 18.23
CA PRO A 5 7.53 5.24 19.58
C PRO A 5 6.15 5.27 20.24
N GLY A 6 6.05 4.76 21.47
CA GLY A 6 4.81 4.72 22.24
C GLY A 6 4.01 3.42 22.13
N LEU A 7 4.31 2.54 21.16
CA LEU A 7 3.73 1.20 21.18
C LEU A 7 4.38 0.34 22.28
N SER A 8 3.55 -0.29 23.11
CA SER A 8 3.98 -1.21 24.18
C SER A 8 4.46 -2.56 23.67
N LYS A 9 4.06 -2.91 22.44
CA LYS A 9 4.35 -4.16 21.76
C LYS A 9 4.64 -3.87 20.30
N ALA A 10 5.63 -4.57 19.77
CA ALA A 10 5.99 -4.48 18.37
C ALA A 10 5.29 -5.61 17.59
N TYR A 11 4.76 -5.30 16.41
CA TYR A 11 3.95 -6.20 15.58
C TYR A 11 4.62 -6.45 14.24
N ASP A 12 4.47 -7.65 13.68
CA ASP A 12 4.97 -7.99 12.34
C ASP A 12 3.85 -8.50 11.42
N SER A 13 2.62 -8.47 11.90
CA SER A 13 1.40 -8.89 11.22
C SER A 13 0.26 -7.94 11.55
N ILE A 14 -0.75 -7.87 10.66
CA ILE A 14 -1.92 -7.03 10.84
C ILE A 14 -2.98 -7.83 11.61
N THR A 15 -3.38 -7.32 12.77
CA THR A 15 -4.40 -7.88 13.66
C THR A 15 -5.28 -6.77 14.19
N ASP A 16 -6.47 -7.08 14.73
CA ASP A 16 -7.32 -6.05 15.37
C ASP A 16 -6.61 -5.34 16.54
N GLU A 17 -5.77 -6.07 17.28
CA GLU A 17 -4.92 -5.52 18.36
C GLU A 17 -3.91 -4.50 17.80
N MET A 18 -3.21 -4.86 16.71
CA MET A 18 -2.26 -3.97 16.05
C MET A 18 -2.97 -2.73 15.50
N CYS A 19 -4.12 -2.91 14.83
CA CYS A 19 -4.93 -1.82 14.29
C CYS A 19 -5.34 -0.84 15.40
N THR A 20 -5.87 -1.34 16.51
CA THR A 20 -6.30 -0.52 17.65
C THR A 20 -5.12 0.24 18.25
N ALA A 21 -4.04 -0.45 18.61
CA ALA A 21 -2.87 0.17 19.22
C ALA A 21 -2.23 1.23 18.31
N THR A 22 -2.14 0.96 17.00
CA THR A 22 -1.55 1.89 16.04
C THR A 22 -2.45 3.10 15.83
N LYS A 23 -3.77 2.91 15.75
CA LYS A 23 -4.74 4.01 15.63
C LYS A 23 -4.70 4.94 16.84
N ASP A 24 -4.60 4.39 18.04
CA ASP A 24 -4.47 5.16 19.28
C ASP A 24 -3.17 6.00 19.30
N ILE A 25 -2.02 5.39 18.99
CA ILE A 25 -0.73 6.09 18.97
C ILE A 25 -0.66 7.16 17.87
N PHE A 26 -1.26 6.89 16.72
CA PHE A 26 -1.32 7.87 15.63
C PHE A 26 -2.37 8.96 15.89
N GLY A 27 -3.24 8.81 16.89
CA GLY A 27 -4.35 9.73 17.17
C GLY A 27 -5.40 9.75 16.06
N ASP A 28 -5.49 8.66 15.29
CA ASP A 28 -6.46 8.50 14.21
C ASP A 28 -7.72 7.82 14.73
N LYS A 29 -8.88 8.20 14.21
CA LYS A 29 -10.13 7.50 14.50
C LYS A 29 -10.08 6.06 13.98
N ASN A 30 -10.46 5.09 14.82
CA ASN A 30 -10.49 3.68 14.45
C ASN A 30 -11.78 3.32 13.67
N ASP A 31 -11.87 3.85 12.45
CA ASP A 31 -12.99 3.59 11.54
C ASP A 31 -13.01 2.14 11.04
N PHE A 32 -11.86 1.46 11.08
CA PHE A 32 -11.71 0.05 10.73
C PHE A 32 -12.49 -0.85 11.69
N ASP A 33 -12.29 -0.67 13.00
CA ASP A 33 -13.03 -1.41 14.04
C ASP A 33 -14.54 -1.10 13.99
N ARG A 34 -14.91 0.18 13.80
CA ARG A 34 -16.32 0.57 13.61
C ARG A 34 -17.00 -0.18 12.48
N ASN A 35 -16.27 -0.50 11.41
CA ASN A 35 -16.78 -1.22 10.25
C ASN A 35 -16.65 -2.75 10.36
N GLY A 36 -16.34 -3.28 11.55
CA GLY A 36 -16.30 -4.72 11.85
C GLY A 36 -14.93 -5.37 11.74
N GLY A 37 -13.86 -4.56 11.61
CA GLY A 37 -12.47 -5.00 11.76
C GLY A 37 -12.04 -6.14 10.83
N MET A 38 -11.07 -6.94 11.29
CA MET A 38 -10.53 -8.06 10.53
C MET A 38 -11.59 -9.12 10.22
N LYS A 39 -12.60 -9.29 11.08
CA LYS A 39 -13.72 -10.20 10.83
C LYS A 39 -14.51 -9.79 9.58
N ALA A 40 -14.94 -8.54 9.49
CA ALA A 40 -15.71 -8.07 8.33
C ALA A 40 -14.90 -8.16 7.03
N MET A 41 -13.60 -7.85 7.09
CA MET A 41 -12.69 -8.03 5.96
C MET A 41 -12.57 -9.50 5.54
N SER A 42 -12.45 -10.41 6.51
CA SER A 42 -12.34 -11.86 6.24
C SER A 42 -13.64 -12.42 5.67
N ASP A 43 -14.79 -11.97 6.18
CA ASP A 43 -16.10 -12.33 5.63
C ASP A 43 -16.24 -11.86 4.17
N ALA A 44 -15.69 -10.69 3.81
CA ALA A 44 -15.68 -10.20 2.43
C ALA A 44 -14.76 -11.04 1.53
N LEU A 45 -13.54 -11.33 1.98
CA LEU A 45 -12.61 -12.22 1.27
C LEU A 45 -13.23 -13.61 1.03
N GLY A 46 -13.92 -14.16 2.04
CA GLY A 46 -14.59 -15.46 1.95
C GLY A 46 -15.77 -15.50 0.96
N ARG A 47 -16.38 -14.36 0.63
CA ARG A 47 -17.41 -14.26 -0.43
C ARG A 47 -16.82 -14.16 -1.84
N GLY A 48 -15.50 -14.01 -1.96
CA GLY A 48 -14.81 -13.75 -3.22
C GLY A 48 -14.70 -12.25 -3.50
N MET A 49 -13.54 -11.85 -4.03
CA MET A 49 -13.23 -10.49 -4.44
C MET A 49 -12.64 -10.49 -5.86
N VAL A 50 -12.68 -9.34 -6.53
CA VAL A 50 -12.08 -9.15 -7.85
C VAL A 50 -10.68 -8.54 -7.69
N LEU A 51 -9.69 -9.08 -8.40
CA LEU A 51 -8.34 -8.51 -8.46
C LEU A 51 -8.34 -7.27 -9.36
N VAL A 52 -7.77 -6.17 -8.87
CA VAL A 52 -7.56 -4.93 -9.62
C VAL A 52 -6.07 -4.60 -9.63
N MET A 53 -5.54 -4.25 -10.80
CA MET A 53 -4.16 -3.78 -11.00
C MET A 53 -4.21 -2.42 -11.71
N SER A 54 -3.52 -1.42 -11.18
CA SER A 54 -3.65 -0.03 -11.66
C SER A 54 -2.39 0.79 -11.41
N LEU A 55 -2.12 1.72 -12.32
CA LEU A 55 -1.17 2.82 -12.17
C LEU A 55 -1.97 4.12 -12.25
N TRP A 56 -1.82 5.00 -11.26
CA TRP A 56 -2.56 6.25 -11.15
C TRP A 56 -1.76 7.27 -10.32
N ASP A 57 -1.97 8.54 -10.59
CA ASP A 57 -1.63 9.64 -9.71
C ASP A 57 -2.88 10.13 -8.96
N ASP A 58 -2.69 10.92 -7.91
CA ASP A 58 -3.76 11.29 -6.99
C ASP A 58 -4.05 12.79 -7.08
N THR A 59 -5.19 13.13 -7.68
CA THR A 59 -5.64 14.52 -7.85
C THR A 59 -6.07 15.20 -6.56
N ASP A 60 -6.38 14.42 -5.52
CA ASP A 60 -6.94 14.95 -4.29
C ASP A 60 -5.84 15.23 -3.26
N GLN A 61 -4.88 14.31 -3.12
CA GLN A 61 -3.85 14.38 -2.08
C GLN A 61 -2.42 14.19 -2.61
N ASN A 62 -2.19 14.23 -3.92
CA ASN A 62 -0.86 14.16 -4.55
C ASN A 62 -0.01 12.95 -4.11
N MET A 63 -0.66 11.84 -3.74
CA MET A 63 -0.03 10.60 -3.23
C MET A 63 0.72 10.77 -1.89
N LEU A 64 0.60 11.92 -1.23
CA LEU A 64 1.35 12.25 -0.01
C LEU A 64 1.05 11.33 1.17
N TRP A 65 -0.17 10.78 1.21
CA TRP A 65 -0.60 9.81 2.22
C TRP A 65 0.10 8.45 2.11
N LEU A 66 0.80 8.19 1.00
CA LEU A 66 1.56 6.97 0.75
C LEU A 66 3.06 7.18 0.98
N ASP A 67 3.65 8.25 0.44
CA ASP A 67 5.11 8.38 0.32
C ASP A 67 5.71 9.69 0.90
N SER A 68 4.89 10.53 1.54
CA SER A 68 5.34 11.81 2.12
C SER A 68 4.86 11.95 3.57
N THR A 69 4.63 13.18 4.04
CA THR A 69 4.01 13.51 5.33
C THR A 69 2.55 13.88 5.12
N PHE A 70 1.64 13.15 5.79
CA PHE A 70 0.21 13.38 5.65
C PHE A 70 -0.57 13.23 6.97
N PRO A 71 -1.45 14.19 7.32
CA PRO A 71 -1.59 15.54 6.74
C PRO A 71 -0.27 16.31 6.72
N THR A 72 -0.12 17.30 5.84
CA THR A 72 1.19 17.92 5.50
C THR A 72 1.90 18.61 6.67
N ASP A 73 1.18 18.86 7.77
CA ASP A 73 1.67 19.46 9.01
C ASP A 73 1.82 18.47 10.17
N LYS A 74 1.36 17.22 10.01
CA LYS A 74 1.42 16.18 11.05
C LYS A 74 2.84 15.60 11.12
N THR A 75 3.65 16.12 12.02
CA THR A 75 5.02 15.60 12.28
C THR A 75 5.06 14.55 13.40
N SER A 76 3.95 14.31 14.07
CA SER A 76 3.79 13.27 15.09
C SER A 76 3.74 11.86 14.47
N PRO A 77 3.84 10.78 15.27
CA PRO A 77 3.74 9.42 14.77
C PRO A 77 2.51 9.20 13.86
N GLY A 78 2.73 8.53 12.72
CA GLY A 78 1.71 8.27 11.69
C GLY A 78 1.55 9.38 10.64
N GLY A 79 2.22 10.52 10.83
CA GLY A 79 2.28 11.60 9.84
C GLY A 79 3.28 11.32 8.71
N PRO A 80 4.60 11.24 8.98
CA PRO A 80 5.60 10.84 7.99
C PRO A 80 5.46 9.37 7.58
N ARG A 81 5.38 9.10 6.28
CA ARG A 81 5.11 7.77 5.68
C ARG A 81 6.11 7.40 4.57
N GLY A 82 6.79 8.39 4.03
CA GLY A 82 7.94 8.21 3.16
C GLY A 82 8.80 9.48 3.11
N SER A 83 9.78 9.49 2.21
CA SER A 83 10.77 10.55 2.09
C SER A 83 10.46 11.58 1.00
N CYS A 84 9.37 11.41 0.24
CA CYS A 84 9.00 12.36 -0.81
C CYS A 84 8.63 13.72 -0.22
N SER A 85 8.92 14.81 -0.95
CA SER A 85 8.57 16.17 -0.53
C SER A 85 7.05 16.34 -0.42
N ILE A 86 6.58 17.18 0.50
CA ILE A 86 5.15 17.56 0.60
C ILE A 86 4.67 18.35 -0.64
N ASP A 87 5.59 18.85 -1.48
CA ASP A 87 5.30 19.55 -2.73
C ASP A 87 5.32 18.62 -3.97
N SER A 88 5.52 17.32 -3.77
CA SER A 88 5.60 16.32 -4.86
C SER A 88 4.22 15.78 -5.29
N GLY A 89 4.19 14.93 -6.33
CA GLY A 89 3.02 14.13 -6.70
C GLY A 89 1.86 14.88 -7.35
N ARG A 90 2.02 16.17 -7.65
CA ARG A 90 1.02 16.95 -8.38
C ARG A 90 0.80 16.35 -9.79
N PRO A 91 -0.44 16.01 -10.19
CA PRO A 91 -0.73 15.37 -11.48
C PRO A 91 -0.09 16.05 -12.69
N ASP A 92 -0.28 17.37 -12.82
CA ASP A 92 0.28 18.14 -13.93
C ASP A 92 1.82 18.07 -14.03
N GLN A 93 2.49 17.90 -12.89
CA GLN A 93 3.93 17.74 -12.84
C GLN A 93 4.37 16.31 -13.16
N VAL A 94 3.72 15.30 -12.56
CA VAL A 94 4.13 13.91 -12.76
C VAL A 94 3.80 13.42 -14.17
N GLU A 95 2.66 13.80 -14.72
CA GLU A 95 2.25 13.47 -16.09
C GLU A 95 3.20 14.11 -17.13
N SER A 96 3.66 15.34 -16.88
CA SER A 96 4.56 16.03 -17.82
C SER A 96 6.03 15.61 -17.69
N GLN A 97 6.50 15.33 -16.48
CA GLN A 97 7.90 14.95 -16.22
C GLN A 97 8.15 13.46 -16.45
N TYR A 98 7.17 12.62 -16.15
CA TYR A 98 7.27 11.16 -16.24
C TYR A 98 6.14 10.54 -17.08
N PRO A 99 5.90 11.00 -18.33
CA PRO A 99 4.80 10.54 -19.16
C PRO A 99 4.89 9.05 -19.52
N ASN A 100 6.10 8.49 -19.47
CA ASN A 100 6.39 7.09 -19.80
C ASN A 100 6.54 6.22 -18.54
N ALA A 101 6.07 6.68 -17.38
CA ALA A 101 6.03 5.85 -16.18
C ALA A 101 5.15 4.61 -16.44
N TYR A 102 5.64 3.44 -16.06
CA TYR A 102 4.91 2.18 -16.24
C TYR A 102 5.17 1.24 -15.05
N VAL A 103 4.28 0.28 -14.89
CA VAL A 103 4.42 -0.82 -13.94
C VAL A 103 4.18 -2.15 -14.66
N LYS A 104 4.99 -3.17 -14.34
CA LYS A 104 4.79 -4.54 -14.82
C LYS A 104 4.39 -5.42 -13.65
N TYR A 105 3.24 -6.07 -13.76
CA TYR A 105 2.80 -7.10 -12.82
C TYR A 105 2.95 -8.47 -13.50
N GLY A 106 3.57 -9.44 -12.83
CA GLY A 106 3.82 -10.78 -13.36
C GLY A 106 3.87 -11.82 -12.25
N GLU A 107 4.03 -13.09 -12.61
CA GLU A 107 4.13 -14.21 -11.65
C GLU A 107 2.96 -14.31 -10.66
N ILE A 108 1.74 -13.96 -11.09
CA ILE A 108 0.55 -13.95 -10.23
C ILE A 108 0.16 -15.38 -9.86
N LYS A 109 0.24 -15.73 -8.57
CA LYS A 109 -0.07 -17.06 -8.02
C LYS A 109 -1.00 -16.92 -6.81
N VAL A 110 -2.08 -17.71 -6.76
CA VAL A 110 -3.04 -17.75 -5.65
C VAL A 110 -3.27 -19.21 -5.29
N GLY A 111 -3.18 -19.54 -4.01
CA GLY A 111 -3.28 -20.91 -3.52
C GLY A 111 -3.22 -20.99 -1.99
N GLU A 112 -3.05 -22.20 -1.46
CA GLU A 112 -2.92 -22.45 -0.03
C GLU A 112 -1.70 -21.73 0.58
N ILE A 113 -1.78 -21.40 1.86
CA ILE A 113 -0.66 -20.79 2.60
C ILE A 113 0.55 -21.73 2.52
N GLY A 114 1.70 -21.19 2.11
CA GLY A 114 2.93 -21.99 1.94
C GLY A 114 3.12 -22.58 0.54
N SER A 115 2.13 -22.50 -0.35
CA SER A 115 2.19 -23.15 -1.69
C SER A 115 2.68 -22.24 -2.82
N THR A 116 2.73 -20.93 -2.60
CA THR A 116 2.98 -19.93 -3.66
C THR A 116 4.45 -19.54 -3.81
N TYR A 117 5.37 -20.21 -3.11
CA TYR A 117 6.82 -20.00 -3.18
C TYR A 117 7.59 -21.34 -3.10
N GLY A 118 8.79 -21.42 -3.67
CA GLY A 118 9.56 -22.66 -3.83
C GLY A 118 10.66 -22.54 -4.90
N SER A 119 11.26 -23.65 -5.34
CA SER A 119 12.30 -23.63 -6.38
C SER A 119 11.76 -23.04 -7.69
N HIS A 120 12.38 -21.94 -8.11
CA HIS A 120 12.05 -21.13 -9.27
C HIS A 120 12.10 -21.93 -10.57
N GLN A 121 11.02 -21.90 -11.35
CA GLN A 121 11.10 -22.11 -12.81
C GLN A 121 11.52 -20.76 -13.38
N THR A 122 12.67 -20.71 -14.06
CA THR A 122 13.13 -19.52 -14.78
C THR A 122 12.14 -19.22 -15.89
N PHE A 123 11.49 -18.06 -15.83
CA PHE A 123 10.76 -17.51 -16.97
C PHE A 123 11.77 -16.74 -17.80
N GLU A 124 12.05 -17.20 -19.02
CA GLU A 124 12.86 -16.43 -19.97
C GLU A 124 12.14 -15.13 -20.28
N ASP A 125 12.87 -14.02 -20.24
CA ASP A 125 12.41 -12.71 -20.70
C ASP A 125 12.06 -12.80 -22.19
N GLU A 126 10.79 -13.07 -22.52
CA GLU A 126 10.28 -12.86 -23.88
C GLU A 126 10.47 -11.38 -24.22
N PRO A 127 11.15 -11.06 -25.35
CA PRO A 127 11.44 -9.68 -25.70
C PRO A 127 10.12 -8.94 -25.92
N VAL A 128 9.94 -7.84 -25.17
CA VAL A 128 8.88 -6.87 -25.42
C VAL A 128 9.07 -6.39 -26.85
N LEU A 129 8.19 -6.81 -27.77
CA LEU A 129 8.10 -6.23 -29.10
C LEU A 129 7.84 -4.73 -28.93
N GLU A 130 8.89 -3.92 -29.09
CA GLU A 130 8.79 -2.51 -29.40
C GLU A 130 8.00 -2.37 -30.70
N LEU A 131 6.67 -2.27 -30.59
CA LEU A 131 5.86 -1.71 -31.66
C LEU A 131 5.78 -0.21 -31.43
N TYR A 132 6.76 0.47 -32.04
CA TYR A 132 6.65 1.86 -32.44
C TYR A 132 5.29 2.12 -33.12
N GLN A 133 4.53 3.06 -32.57
CA GLN A 133 3.82 4.09 -33.32
C GLN A 133 3.57 5.29 -32.40
#